data_AF-A0A3D5UQB7-F1
#
_entry.id   AF-A0A3D5UQB7-F1
#
_cell.length_a   1.000
_cell.length_b   1.000
_cell.length_c   1.000
_cell.angle_alpha   90.00
_cell.angle_beta   90.00
_cell.angle_gamma   90.00
#
_symmetry.space_group_name_H-M   'P 1'
#
loop_
_entity.id
_entity.type
_entity.pdbx_description
1 polymer ?
#
loop_
_entity_poly.entity_id
_entity_poly.type
_entity_poly.pdbx_seq_one_letter_code
_entity_poly.pdbx_strand_id
1 'polypeptide(L)'
;YDPSVLRIAAMFAVVLSLIGKFGALINSIPDAVMGGVSIILFGMIASVGVRTMVEAQLDFGHSRNLLIASLILVTGIAIDNIFIGGTVSVSGLAIAAFIGIILHKVLPQDI
;
A
#
# COMPACT_ATOMS: atom_id res chain seq x y z
N TYR A 1 10.61 -14.00 -11.04
CA TYR A 1 11.30 -12.94 -10.30
C TYR A 1 12.77 -13.25 -10.32
N ASP A 2 13.58 -12.49 -11.06
CA ASP A 2 15.02 -12.67 -11.10
C ASP A 2 15.68 -11.59 -10.22
N PRO A 3 16.26 -11.94 -9.05
CA PRO A 3 16.83 -10.95 -8.13
C PRO A 3 17.98 -10.15 -8.75
N SER A 4 18.56 -10.66 -9.83
CA SER A 4 19.60 -9.98 -10.62
C SER A 4 19.09 -8.67 -11.21
N VAL A 5 17.84 -8.63 -11.70
CA VAL A 5 17.25 -7.42 -12.30
C VAL A 5 17.05 -6.32 -11.26
N LEU A 6 16.59 -6.68 -10.07
CA LEU A 6 16.40 -5.73 -8.97
C LEU A 6 17.74 -5.13 -8.51
N ARG A 7 18.79 -5.96 -8.44
CA ARG A 7 20.14 -5.52 -8.08
C ARG A 7 20.74 -4.58 -9.12
N ILE A 8 20.53 -4.85 -10.41
CA ILE A 8 20.95 -3.98 -11.50
C ILE A 8 20.21 -2.64 -11.41
N ALA A 9 18.89 -2.65 -11.22
CA ALA A 9 18.09 -1.43 -11.06
C ALA A 9 18.55 -0.57 -9.87
N ALA A 10 18.87 -1.20 -8.73
CA ALA A 10 19.40 -0.52 -7.56
C ALA A 10 20.76 0.13 -7.84
N MET A 11 21.67 -0.56 -8.51
CA MET A 11 22.98 0.00 -8.90
C MET A 11 22.81 1.20 -9.84
N PHE A 12 21.94 1.10 -10.84
CA PHE A 12 21.62 2.21 -11.73
C PHE A 12 21.06 3.41 -10.96
N ALA A 13 20.12 3.20 -10.03
CA ALA A 13 19.54 4.26 -9.22
C ALA A 13 20.61 5.01 -8.40
N VAL A 14 21.55 4.28 -7.78
CA VAL A 14 22.68 4.89 -7.04
C VAL A 14 23.55 5.74 -7.96
N VAL A 15 23.94 5.22 -9.13
CA VAL A 15 24.79 5.95 -10.09
C VAL A 15 24.08 7.20 -10.62
N LEU A 16 22.79 7.08 -10.99
CA LEU A 16 21.97 8.21 -11.45
C LEU A 16 21.75 9.27 -10.37
N SER A 17 21.62 8.86 -9.11
CA SER A 17 21.47 9.77 -7.97
C SER A 17 22.72 10.63 -7.72
N LEU A 18 23.92 10.19 -8.13
CA LEU A 18 25.15 10.95 -8.01
C LEU A 18 25.33 11.99 -9.13
N ILE A 19 24.56 11.88 -10.22
CA ILE A 19 24.62 12.81 -11.35
C ILE A 19 23.66 13.99 -11.09
N GLY A 20 24.19 15.12 -10.60
CA GLY A 20 23.39 16.30 -10.27
C GLY A 20 22.55 16.86 -11.45
N LYS A 21 22.98 16.64 -12.70
CA LYS A 21 22.20 17.00 -13.91
C LYS A 21 20.89 16.21 -14.03
N PHE A 22 20.88 14.95 -13.61
CA PHE A 22 19.68 14.12 -13.63
C PHE A 22 18.68 14.57 -12.55
N GLY A 23 19.17 14.95 -11.38
CA GLY A 23 18.35 15.59 -10.34
C GLY A 23 17.71 16.89 -10.81
N ALA A 24 18.45 17.74 -11.53
CA ALA A 24 17.90 18.98 -12.11
C ALA A 24 16.81 18.71 -13.16
N LEU A 25 16.96 17.64 -13.95
CA LEU A 25 15.94 17.22 -14.92
C LEU A 25 14.64 16.79 -14.22
N ILE A 26 14.74 16.03 -13.13
CA ILE A 26 13.56 15.61 -12.34
C ILE A 26 12.85 16.83 -11.74
N ASN A 27 13.60 17.79 -11.20
CA ASN A 27 13.03 19.03 -10.65
C ASN A 27 12.39 19.93 -11.73
N SER A 28 12.73 19.73 -13.01
CA SER A 28 12.09 20.43 -14.12
C SER A 28 10.75 19.80 -14.54
N ILE A 29 10.37 18.64 -13.99
CA ILE A 29 9.10 17.97 -14.30
C ILE A 29 7.97 18.72 -13.56
N PRO A 30 6.89 19.12 -14.25
CA PRO A 30 5.76 19.77 -13.61
C PRO A 30 5.08 18.87 -12.56
N ASP A 31 4.66 19.45 -11.44
CA ASP A 31 3.97 18.74 -10.36
C ASP A 31 2.73 17.98 -10.84
N ALA A 32 2.03 18.52 -11.85
CA ALA A 32 0.87 17.86 -12.45
C ALA A 32 1.21 16.48 -13.07
N VAL A 33 2.39 16.33 -13.65
CA VAL A 33 2.84 15.05 -14.24
C VAL A 33 3.27 14.08 -13.14
N MET A 34 3.98 14.58 -12.12
CA MET A 34 4.37 13.77 -10.96
C MET A 34 3.14 13.24 -10.21
N GLY A 35 2.07 14.05 -10.10
CA GLY A 35 0.77 13.63 -9.59
C GLY A 35 0.11 12.55 -10.45
N GLY A 36 0.16 12.66 -11.78
CA GLY A 36 -0.37 11.63 -12.67
C GLY A 36 0.34 10.29 -12.53
N VAL A 37 1.67 10.29 -12.45
CA VAL A 37 2.48 9.08 -12.25
C VAL A 37 2.19 8.45 -10.89
N SER A 38 2.07 9.24 -9.82
CA SER A 38 1.78 8.69 -8.49
C SER A 38 0.38 8.05 -8.40
N ILE A 39 -0.64 8.65 -9.02
CA ILE A 39 -1.98 8.05 -9.12
C ILE A 39 -1.94 6.68 -9.80
N ILE A 40 -1.20 6.56 -10.91
CA ILE A 40 -1.06 5.27 -11.62
C ILE A 40 -0.33 4.25 -10.75
N LEU A 41 0.77 4.63 -10.09
CA LEU A 41 1.56 3.75 -9.23
C LEU A 41 0.72 3.24 -8.05
N PHE A 42 0.05 4.13 -7.31
CA PHE A 42 -0.79 3.74 -6.18
C PHE A 42 -2.03 2.95 -6.63
N GLY A 43 -2.63 3.31 -7.76
CA GLY A 43 -3.74 2.56 -8.35
C GLY A 43 -3.36 1.14 -8.77
N MET A 44 -2.15 0.94 -9.29
CA MET A 44 -1.62 -0.39 -9.60
C MET A 44 -1.38 -1.21 -8.33
N ILE A 45 -0.79 -0.62 -7.28
CA ILE A 45 -0.59 -1.29 -5.99
C ILE A 45 -1.93 -1.75 -5.39
N ALA A 46 -2.94 -0.87 -5.38
CA ALA A 46 -4.28 -1.21 -4.90
C ALA A 46 -4.91 -2.35 -5.72
N SER A 47 -4.78 -2.28 -7.05
CA SER A 47 -5.29 -3.30 -7.97
C SER A 47 -4.61 -4.66 -7.77
N VAL A 48 -3.30 -4.68 -7.50
CA VAL A 48 -2.57 -5.91 -7.14
C VAL A 48 -3.09 -6.48 -5.83
N GLY A 49 -3.40 -5.65 -4.83
CA GLY A 49 -4.01 -6.09 -3.57
C GLY A 49 -5.35 -6.79 -3.78
N VAL A 50 -6.25 -6.18 -4.57
CA VAL A 50 -7.54 -6.79 -4.92
C VAL A 50 -7.34 -8.10 -5.70
N ARG A 51 -6.40 -8.11 -6.64
CA ARG A 51 -6.05 -9.32 -7.39
C ARG A 51 -5.60 -10.45 -6.46
N THR A 52 -4.76 -10.16 -5.47
CA THR A 52 -4.33 -11.16 -4.47
C THR A 52 -5.51 -11.72 -3.67
N MET A 53 -6.51 -10.91 -3.33
CA MET A 53 -7.73 -11.37 -2.65
C MET A 53 -8.56 -12.34 -3.52
N VAL A 54 -8.66 -12.05 -4.82
CA VAL A 54 -9.38 -12.90 -5.79
C VAL A 54 -8.61 -14.19 -6.08
N GLU A 55 -7.29 -14.12 -6.23
CA GLU A 55 -6.42 -15.28 -6.42
C GLU A 55 -6.42 -16.21 -5.20
N ALA A 56 -6.55 -15.64 -3.99
CA ALA A 56 -6.73 -16.40 -2.75
C ALA A 56 -8.11 -17.05 -2.64
N GLN A 57 -9.02 -16.87 -3.62
CA GLN A 57 -10.36 -17.43 -3.66
C GLN A 57 -11.15 -17.12 -2.38
N LEU A 58 -11.07 -15.86 -1.91
CA LEU A 58 -11.88 -15.43 -0.77
C LEU A 58 -13.36 -15.49 -1.13
N ASP A 59 -14.10 -16.35 -0.42
CA ASP A 59 -15.55 -16.44 -0.57
C ASP A 59 -16.21 -15.25 0.12
N PHE A 60 -16.63 -14.27 -0.69
CA PHE A 60 -17.40 -13.09 -0.26
C PHE A 60 -18.89 -13.39 -0.05
N GLY A 61 -19.37 -14.60 -0.36
CA GLY A 61 -20.70 -15.07 0.01
C GLY A 61 -20.86 -15.29 1.50
N HIS A 62 -19.75 -15.52 2.22
CA HIS A 62 -19.74 -15.57 3.68
C HIS A 62 -19.71 -14.16 4.25
N SER A 63 -20.75 -13.80 5.00
CA SER A 63 -20.92 -12.49 5.65
C SER A 63 -19.69 -12.08 6.45
N ARG A 64 -19.03 -13.04 7.11
CA ARG A 64 -17.78 -12.83 7.85
C ARG A 64 -16.65 -12.25 7.00
N ASN A 65 -16.36 -12.84 5.84
CA ASN A 65 -15.25 -12.41 4.99
C ASN A 65 -15.53 -11.04 4.37
N LEU A 66 -16.79 -10.80 3.97
CA LEU A 66 -17.24 -9.51 3.44
C LEU A 66 -17.12 -8.41 4.51
N LEU A 67 -17.55 -8.68 5.75
CA LEU A 67 -17.43 -7.74 6.86
C LEU A 67 -15.98 -7.41 7.21
N ILE A 68 -15.09 -8.42 7.26
CA ILE A 68 -13.67 -8.20 7.53
C ILE A 68 -13.03 -7.34 6.42
N ALA A 69 -13.28 -7.68 5.14
CA ALA A 69 -12.70 -6.95 4.02
C ALA A 69 -13.21 -5.50 3.93
N SER A 70 -14.52 -5.29 4.10
CA SER A 70 -15.12 -3.96 4.10
C SER A 70 -14.66 -3.11 5.28
N LEU A 71 -14.50 -3.68 6.48
CA LEU A 71 -14.01 -2.93 7.63
C LEU A 71 -12.55 -2.51 7.47
N ILE A 72 -11.68 -3.40 6.99
CA ILE A 72 -10.27 -3.08 6.69
C ILE A 72 -10.19 -1.94 5.66
N LEU A 73 -11.03 -2.01 4.61
CA LEU A 73 -11.09 -0.98 3.58
C LEU A 73 -11.52 0.38 4.16
N VAL A 74 -12.63 0.40 4.92
CA VAL A 74 -13.17 1.64 5.49
C VAL A 74 -12.21 2.23 6.52
N THR A 75 -11.67 1.43 7.43
CA THR A 75 -10.71 1.93 8.44
C THR A 75 -9.38 2.35 7.82
N GLY A 76 -8.92 1.69 6.76
CA GLY A 76 -7.70 2.08 6.05
C GLY A 76 -7.79 3.41 5.33
N ILE A 77 -9.00 3.82 4.90
CA ILE A 77 -9.25 5.11 4.23
C ILE A 77 -9.65 6.18 5.24
N ALA A 78 -10.41 5.84 6.28
CA ALA A 78 -11.00 6.80 7.21
C ALA A 78 -10.06 7.24 8.35
N ILE A 79 -9.11 6.41 8.75
CA ILE A 79 -8.20 6.70 9.86
C ILE A 79 -6.94 7.36 9.32
N ASP A 80 -6.67 8.58 9.77
CA ASP A 80 -5.38 9.24 9.54
C ASP A 80 -4.36 8.81 10.61
N ASN A 81 -3.10 9.18 10.41
CA ASN A 81 -1.98 8.83 11.25
C ASN A 81 -2.20 9.33 12.70
N ILE A 82 -2.15 8.41 13.67
CA ILE A 82 -2.33 8.72 15.10
C ILE A 82 -0.96 8.90 15.75
N PHE A 83 -0.74 10.04 16.38
CA PHE A 83 0.46 10.34 17.16
C PHE A 83 0.28 9.82 18.60
N ILE A 84 1.12 8.87 19.01
CA ILE A 84 1.02 8.21 20.33
C ILE A 84 1.92 8.89 21.40
N GLY A 85 2.76 9.84 20.98
CA GLY A 85 3.59 10.66 21.84
C GLY A 85 4.98 10.86 21.24
N GLY A 86 5.41 12.12 21.07
CA GLY A 86 6.69 12.47 20.44
C GLY A 86 6.73 12.18 18.94
N THR A 87 7.85 11.62 18.46
CA THR A 87 8.14 11.31 17.04
C THR A 87 7.52 10.02 16.52
N VAL A 88 6.79 9.27 17.35
CA VAL A 88 6.19 7.99 16.94
C VAL A 88 4.77 8.23 16.45
N SER A 89 4.60 8.06 15.13
CA SER A 89 3.31 8.10 14.43
C SER A 89 2.94 6.70 13.97
N VAL A 90 1.72 6.28 14.26
CA VAL A 90 1.17 5.03 13.74
C VAL A 90 0.28 5.35 12.55
N SER A 91 0.62 4.74 11.41
CA SER A 91 -0.17 4.90 10.19
C SER A 91 -1.56 4.33 10.33
N GLY A 92 -2.56 5.03 9.81
CA GLY A 92 -3.94 4.52 9.68
C GLY A 92 -4.02 3.18 8.97
N LEU A 93 -3.11 2.93 8.00
CA LEU A 93 -2.99 1.64 7.33
C LEU A 93 -2.55 0.53 8.30
N ALA A 94 -1.64 0.83 9.23
CA ALA A 94 -1.21 -0.14 10.24
C ALA A 94 -2.36 -0.46 11.21
N ILE A 95 -3.13 0.55 11.62
CA ILE A 95 -4.31 0.37 12.48
C ILE A 95 -5.36 -0.51 11.78
N ALA A 96 -5.64 -0.25 10.49
CA ALA A 96 -6.55 -1.07 9.70
C ALA A 96 -6.10 -2.52 9.60
N ALA A 97 -4.79 -2.78 9.42
CA ALA A 97 -4.24 -4.12 9.41
C ALA A 97 -4.42 -4.83 10.78
N PHE A 98 -4.15 -4.13 11.89
CA PHE A 98 -4.37 -4.67 13.22
C PHE A 98 -5.84 -5.00 13.48
N ILE A 99 -6.76 -4.10 13.12
CA ILE A 99 -8.20 -4.34 13.21
C ILE A 99 -8.59 -5.57 12.39
N GLY A 100 -8.08 -5.70 11.16
CA GLY A 100 -8.31 -6.86 10.31
C GLY A 100 -7.87 -8.18 10.95
N ILE A 101 -6.67 -8.21 11.54
CA ILE A 101 -6.13 -9.40 12.21
C ILE A 101 -6.96 -9.75 13.46
N ILE A 102 -7.30 -8.76 14.28
CA ILE A 102 -8.10 -8.96 15.48
C ILE A 102 -9.48 -9.47 15.10
N LEU A 103 -10.13 -8.85 14.11
CA LEU A 103 -11.47 -9.21 13.69
C LEU A 103 -11.50 -10.60 13.06
N HIS A 104 -10.50 -10.95 12.26
CA HIS A 104 -10.35 -12.31 11.72
C HIS A 104 -10.26 -13.38 12.82
N LYS A 105 -9.67 -13.04 13.97
CA LYS A 105 -9.51 -13.95 15.11
C LYS A 105 -10.72 -13.99 16.04
N VAL A 106 -11.43 -12.87 16.20
CA VAL A 106 -12.56 -12.72 17.14
C VAL A 106 -13.88 -13.17 16.51
N LEU A 107 -14.07 -13.00 15.19
CA LEU A 107 -15.32 -13.40 14.55
C LEU A 107 -15.43 -14.94 14.45
N PRO A 108 -16.43 -15.57 15.10
CA PRO A 108 -16.67 -17.00 14.98
C PRO A 108 -17.09 -17.37 13.56
N GLN A 109 -16.86 -18.63 13.18
CA GLN A 109 -17.05 -19.11 11.80
C GLN A 109 -18.52 -19.29 11.39
N ASP A 110 -19.47 -19.05 12.30
CA ASP A 110 -20.91 -19.30 12.14
C ASP A 110 -21.73 -18.00 11.90
N ILE A 111 -21.47 -17.31 10.79
CA ILE A 111 -22.34 -16.24 10.23
C ILE A 111 -22.32 -16.25 8.70
#